data_AF-A0A7S4DE02-F1
#
_entry.id   AF-A0A7S4DE02-F1
#
_cell.length_a   1.000
_cell.length_b   1.000
_cell.length_c   1.000
_cell.angle_alpha   90.00
_cell.angle_beta   90.00
_cell.angle_gamma   90.00
#
_symmetry.space_group_name_H-M   'P 1'
#
loop_
_entity.id
_entity.type
_entity.pdbx_description
1 polymer ?
#
loop_
_entity_poly.entity_id
_entity_poly.type
_entity_poly.pdbx_seq_one_letter_code
_entity_poly.pdbx_strand_id
1 'polypeptide(L)'
;KEGPKYGYYPEPSKSVLVVKEGKEERAREVFAEYPDLEIVSHHRFLGGCIGASAGVEAYVKKKVATWVECVRHLARAAEKFPQSAYVAFTMSLQSEWKFLQRLIPGSSAWFGELNDVIKREFIPALLARRQFSEAEMELFKLPVRWGGG
;
A
#
# COMPACT_ATOMS: atom_id res chain seq x y z
N LYS A 1 -46.53 5.28 6.88
CA LYS A 1 -45.41 4.36 6.58
C LYS A 1 -44.24 5.22 6.15
N GLU A 2 -43.31 5.51 7.07
CA GLU A 2 -42.09 6.25 6.74
C GLU A 2 -41.17 5.34 5.92
N GLY A 3 -40.64 5.85 4.81
CA GLY A 3 -39.57 5.17 4.08
C GLY A 3 -38.26 5.17 4.88
N PRO A 4 -37.32 4.27 4.59
CA PRO A 4 -36.04 4.24 5.29
C PRO A 4 -35.30 5.57 5.10
N LYS A 5 -34.77 6.14 6.21
CA LYS A 5 -34.07 7.44 6.25
C LYS A 5 -32.90 7.56 5.25
N TYR A 6 -32.41 6.45 4.70
CA TYR A 6 -31.26 6.39 3.81
C TYR A 6 -31.53 5.75 2.43
N GLY A 7 -32.80 5.49 2.08
CA GLY A 7 -33.19 5.15 0.70
C GLY A 7 -32.68 3.81 0.13
N TYR A 8 -32.01 2.97 0.92
CA TYR A 8 -31.51 1.67 0.46
C TYR A 8 -31.69 0.60 1.54
N TYR A 9 -32.15 -0.59 1.12
CA TYR A 9 -32.12 -1.79 1.94
C TYR A 9 -30.82 -2.54 1.62
N PRO A 10 -29.87 -2.64 2.56
CA PRO A 10 -28.66 -3.43 2.34
C PRO A 10 -29.04 -4.88 2.11
N GLU A 11 -28.61 -5.42 0.97
CA GLU A 11 -28.74 -6.85 0.67
C GLU A 11 -27.64 -7.59 1.45
N PRO A 12 -27.98 -8.44 2.44
CA PRO A 12 -27.00 -9.02 3.35
C PRO A 12 -25.90 -9.81 2.63
N SER A 13 -26.29 -10.57 1.60
CA SER A 13 -25.40 -11.39 0.76
C SER A 13 -24.40 -10.59 -0.08
N LYS A 14 -24.58 -9.27 -0.20
CA LYS A 14 -23.68 -8.35 -0.92
C LYS A 14 -23.05 -7.31 0.00
N SER A 15 -23.27 -7.44 1.31
CA SER A 15 -22.82 -6.50 2.32
C SER A 15 -21.72 -7.14 3.15
N VAL A 16 -20.68 -6.36 3.47
CA VAL A 16 -19.60 -6.79 4.35
C VAL A 16 -19.59 -5.87 5.57
N LEU A 17 -19.73 -6.45 6.76
CA LEU A 17 -19.63 -5.74 8.02
C LEU A 17 -18.19 -5.82 8.52
N VAL A 18 -17.48 -4.69 8.46
CA VAL A 18 -16.13 -4.56 9.01
C VAL A 18 -16.20 -4.19 10.48
N VAL A 19 -15.71 -5.08 11.36
CA VAL A 19 -15.83 -4.93 12.81
C VAL A 19 -14.47 -4.64 13.44
N LYS A 20 -14.48 -3.84 14.52
CA LYS A 20 -13.29 -3.66 15.36
C LYS A 20 -12.92 -4.98 16.03
N GLU A 21 -11.62 -5.18 16.24
CA GLU A 21 -11.06 -6.35 16.92
C GLU A 21 -11.71 -6.59 18.29
N GLY A 22 -12.07 -7.85 18.57
CA GLY A 22 -12.70 -8.26 19.82
C GLY A 22 -14.21 -7.98 19.90
N LYS A 23 -14.83 -7.51 18.81
CA LYS A 23 -16.28 -7.30 18.74
C LYS A 23 -16.97 -8.20 17.72
N GLU A 24 -16.26 -9.17 17.13
CA GLU A 24 -16.82 -10.07 16.11
C GLU A 24 -18.00 -10.89 16.65
N GLU A 25 -17.87 -11.41 17.88
CA GLU A 25 -18.92 -12.22 18.53
C GLU A 25 -20.15 -11.37 18.83
N ARG A 26 -19.95 -10.17 19.39
CA ARG A 26 -21.05 -9.22 19.63
C ARG A 26 -21.71 -8.77 18.33
N ALA A 27 -20.95 -8.60 17.25
CA ALA A 27 -21.51 -8.28 15.94
C ALA A 27 -22.34 -9.44 15.37
N ARG A 28 -21.89 -10.69 15.53
CA ARG A 28 -22.67 -11.88 15.15
C ARG A 28 -23.98 -11.98 15.92
N GLU A 29 -23.98 -11.64 17.21
CA GLU A 29 -25.20 -11.59 18.02
C GLU A 29 -26.18 -10.50 17.55
N VAL A 30 -25.68 -9.28 17.35
CA VAL A 30 -26.52 -8.12 16.98
C VAL A 30 -27.09 -8.26 15.56
N PHE A 31 -26.32 -8.84 14.64
CA PHE A 31 -26.73 -9.05 13.24
C PHE A 31 -27.16 -10.50 12.96
N ALA A 32 -27.56 -11.25 13.99
CA ALA A 32 -27.96 -12.65 13.85
C ALA A 32 -29.14 -12.88 12.89
N GLU A 33 -29.96 -11.85 12.66
CA GLU A 33 -31.06 -11.86 11.69
C GLU A 33 -30.60 -11.91 10.21
N TYR A 34 -29.30 -11.68 9.96
CA TYR A 34 -28.69 -11.68 8.64
C TYR A 34 -27.59 -12.75 8.52
N PRO A 35 -27.94 -14.04 8.36
CA PRO A 35 -26.97 -15.13 8.34
C PRO A 35 -25.99 -15.08 7.14
N ASP A 36 -26.39 -14.43 6.05
CA ASP A 36 -25.58 -14.26 4.84
C ASP A 36 -24.65 -13.04 4.89
N LEU A 37 -24.68 -12.26 5.98
CA LEU A 37 -23.85 -11.07 6.15
C LEU A 37 -22.40 -11.48 6.49
N GLU A 38 -21.46 -11.10 5.63
CA GLU A 38 -20.04 -11.39 5.87
C GLU A 38 -19.50 -10.46 6.97
N ILE A 39 -19.08 -11.02 8.10
CA ILE A 39 -18.51 -10.28 9.22
C ILE A 39 -17.00 -10.50 9.24
N VAL A 40 -16.23 -9.44 8.96
CA VAL A 40 -14.77 -9.49 8.85
C VAL A 40 -14.10 -8.48 9.77
N SER A 41 -12.89 -8.79 10.22
CA SER A 41 -12.07 -7.85 10.99
C SER A 41 -11.43 -6.78 10.10
N HIS A 42 -11.25 -7.07 8.81
CA HIS A 42 -10.71 -6.13 7.83
C HIS A 42 -11.19 -6.48 6.43
N HIS A 43 -11.32 -5.48 5.56
CA HIS A 43 -11.78 -5.65 4.19
C HIS A 43 -11.00 -4.76 3.23
N ARG A 44 -10.79 -5.25 2.00
CA ARG A 44 -10.16 -4.46 0.93
C ARG A 44 -11.18 -3.47 0.40
N PHE A 45 -10.87 -2.18 0.45
CA PHE A 45 -11.78 -1.14 -0.02
C PHE A 45 -11.04 -0.13 -0.88
N LEU A 46 -11.50 0.05 -2.13
CA LEU A 46 -10.97 1.01 -3.11
C LEU A 46 -9.44 1.01 -3.26
N GLY A 47 -8.83 -0.18 -3.21
CA GLY A 47 -7.37 -0.36 -3.33
C GLY A 47 -6.58 -0.26 -2.02
N GLY A 48 -7.22 0.16 -0.93
CA GLY A 48 -6.70 0.11 0.45
C GLY A 48 -7.29 -1.05 1.26
N CYS A 49 -7.11 -0.99 2.57
CA CYS A 49 -7.70 -1.92 3.53
C CYS A 49 -8.26 -1.14 4.72
N ILE A 50 -9.46 -1.49 5.17
CA ILE A 50 -10.15 -0.87 6.31
C ILE A 50 -10.42 -1.98 7.33
N GLY A 51 -10.22 -1.70 8.63
CA GLY A 51 -10.53 -2.63 9.71
C GLY A 51 -9.46 -2.66 10.80
N ALA A 52 -9.32 -3.81 11.46
CA ALA A 52 -8.35 -4.06 12.52
C ALA A 52 -6.91 -3.74 12.06
N SER A 53 -6.13 -3.12 12.94
CA SER A 53 -4.79 -2.61 12.61
C SER A 53 -3.87 -3.73 12.12
N ALA A 54 -3.96 -4.93 12.69
CA ALA A 54 -3.16 -6.08 12.30
C ALA A 54 -3.45 -6.54 10.86
N GLY A 55 -4.73 -6.53 10.44
CA GLY A 55 -5.13 -6.89 9.08
C GLY A 55 -4.68 -5.85 8.04
N VAL A 56 -4.80 -4.57 8.38
CA VAL A 56 -4.30 -3.46 7.54
C VAL A 56 -2.77 -3.54 7.41
N GLU A 57 -2.06 -3.79 8.50
CA GLU A 57 -0.60 -3.98 8.50
C GLU A 57 -0.18 -5.16 7.61
N ALA A 58 -0.80 -6.32 7.77
CA ALA A 58 -0.50 -7.50 6.97
C ALA A 58 -0.74 -7.25 5.47
N TYR A 59 -1.81 -6.53 5.12
CA TYR A 59 -2.09 -6.11 3.75
C TYR A 59 -1.00 -5.20 3.19
N VAL A 60 -0.58 -4.17 3.94
CA VAL A 60 0.47 -3.25 3.48
C VAL A 60 1.80 -3.98 3.35
N LYS A 61 2.19 -4.81 4.32
CA LYS A 61 3.42 -5.61 4.25
C LYS A 61 3.45 -6.51 3.01
N LYS A 62 2.34 -7.16 2.68
CA LYS A 62 2.23 -7.98 1.46
C LYS A 62 2.43 -7.14 0.19
N LYS A 63 1.85 -5.94 0.12
CA LYS A 63 2.04 -5.01 -1.00
C LYS A 63 3.50 -4.55 -1.10
N VAL A 64 4.11 -4.18 0.02
CA VAL A 64 5.52 -3.79 0.11
C VAL A 64 6.43 -4.90 -0.41
N ALA A 65 6.20 -6.15 0.00
CA ALA A 65 6.97 -7.30 -0.49
C ALA A 65 6.86 -7.48 -2.02
N THR A 66 5.67 -7.28 -2.59
CA THR A 66 5.50 -7.31 -4.06
C THR A 66 6.31 -6.20 -4.74
N TRP A 67 6.23 -4.97 -4.22
CA TRP A 67 6.98 -3.86 -4.80
C TRP A 67 8.49 -4.02 -4.65
N VAL A 68 8.97 -4.61 -3.55
CA VAL A 68 10.38 -4.96 -3.35
C VAL A 68 10.87 -5.83 -4.52
N GLU A 69 10.16 -6.91 -4.84
CA GLU A 69 10.53 -7.76 -5.98
C GLU A 69 10.47 -7.01 -7.31
N CYS A 70 9.43 -6.20 -7.53
CA CYS A 70 9.34 -5.37 -8.74
C CYS A 70 10.52 -4.40 -8.87
N VAL A 71 10.95 -3.75 -7.78
CA VAL A 71 12.11 -2.86 -7.78
C VAL A 71 13.39 -3.64 -8.09
N ARG A 72 13.57 -4.85 -7.57
CA ARG A 72 14.71 -5.72 -7.93
C ARG A 72 14.73 -6.06 -9.42
N HIS A 73 13.57 -6.35 -10.00
CA HIS A 73 13.45 -6.57 -11.45
C HIS A 73 13.79 -5.31 -12.24
N LEU A 74 13.31 -4.14 -11.81
CA LEU A 74 13.65 -2.87 -12.45
C LEU A 74 15.13 -2.51 -12.30
N ALA A 75 15.77 -2.86 -11.18
CA ALA A 75 17.22 -2.66 -10.99
C ALA A 75 18.02 -3.44 -12.05
N ARG A 76 17.70 -4.71 -12.26
CA ARG A 76 18.33 -5.53 -13.32
C ARG A 76 18.08 -4.95 -14.71
N ALA A 77 16.88 -4.44 -14.97
CA ALA A 77 16.55 -3.80 -16.24
C ALA A 77 17.32 -2.47 -16.43
N ALA A 78 17.52 -1.71 -15.36
CA ALA A 78 18.17 -0.40 -15.37
C ALA A 78 19.62 -0.47 -15.84
N GLU A 79 20.32 -1.59 -15.62
CA GLU A 79 21.69 -1.81 -16.12
C GLU A 79 21.79 -1.69 -17.66
N LYS A 80 20.73 -2.05 -18.38
CA LYS A 80 20.67 -2.00 -19.86
C LYS A 80 19.79 -0.88 -20.38
N PHE A 81 18.72 -0.56 -19.67
CA PHE A 81 17.68 0.38 -20.09
C PHE A 81 17.32 1.35 -18.96
N PRO A 82 18.25 2.21 -18.51
CA PRO A 82 18.08 3.04 -17.32
C PRO A 82 16.87 3.98 -17.42
N GLN A 83 16.68 4.62 -18.58
CA GLN A 83 15.56 5.55 -18.79
C GLN A 83 14.20 4.83 -18.70
N SER A 84 14.05 3.68 -19.37
CA SER A 84 12.81 2.90 -19.32
C SER A 84 12.52 2.36 -17.92
N ALA A 85 13.55 1.89 -17.21
CA ALA A 85 13.41 1.42 -15.84
C ALA A 85 13.00 2.55 -14.88
N TYR A 86 13.56 3.76 -15.05
CA TYR A 86 13.18 4.93 -14.26
C TYR A 86 11.74 5.38 -14.51
N VAL A 87 11.29 5.40 -15.76
CA VAL A 87 9.89 5.71 -16.10
C VAL A 87 8.95 4.67 -15.48
N ALA A 88 9.24 3.37 -15.62
CA ALA A 88 8.43 2.32 -15.01
C ALA A 88 8.38 2.46 -13.47
N PHE A 89 9.51 2.77 -12.83
CA PHE A 89 9.59 3.00 -11.40
C PHE A 89 8.71 4.19 -10.96
N THR A 90 8.88 5.35 -11.59
CA THR A 90 8.20 6.60 -11.17
C THR A 90 6.72 6.63 -11.54
N MET A 91 6.35 6.13 -12.72
CA MET A 91 4.98 6.23 -13.22
C MET A 91 4.06 5.11 -12.73
N SER A 92 4.59 3.89 -12.52
CA SER A 92 3.81 2.76 -12.00
C SER A 92 4.04 2.59 -10.50
N LEU A 93 5.18 2.03 -10.09
CA LEU A 93 5.36 1.59 -8.70
C LEU A 93 5.24 2.75 -7.71
N GLN A 94 5.88 3.89 -8.02
CA GLN A 94 5.84 5.06 -7.16
C GLN A 94 4.45 5.67 -7.00
N SER A 95 3.65 5.65 -8.08
CA SER A 95 2.26 6.09 -8.05
C SER A 95 1.39 5.17 -7.19
N GLU A 96 1.59 3.85 -7.30
CA GLU A 96 0.83 2.85 -6.55
C GLU A 96 1.04 2.96 -5.03
N TRP A 97 2.29 3.03 -4.57
CA TRP A 97 2.53 3.13 -3.13
C TRP A 97 2.18 4.51 -2.56
N LYS A 98 2.33 5.60 -3.33
CA LYS A 98 1.84 6.92 -2.93
C LYS A 98 0.33 6.92 -2.76
N PHE A 99 -0.40 6.21 -3.64
CA PHE A 99 -1.83 6.02 -3.48
C PHE A 99 -2.16 5.25 -2.20
N LEU A 100 -1.46 4.15 -1.92
CA LEU A 100 -1.67 3.38 -0.70
C LEU A 100 -1.39 4.18 0.58
N GLN A 101 -0.29 4.95 0.61
CA GLN A 101 0.05 5.80 1.76
C GLN A 101 -1.00 6.89 2.04
N ARG A 102 -1.70 7.38 1.00
CA ARG A 102 -2.84 8.31 1.17
C ARG A 102 -4.06 7.63 1.76
N LEU A 103 -4.30 6.36 1.43
CA LEU A 103 -5.43 5.59 1.95
C LEU A 103 -5.21 5.10 3.37
N ILE A 104 -3.96 4.88 3.78
CA ILE A 104 -3.59 4.33 5.08
C ILE A 104 -2.57 5.25 5.75
N PRO A 105 -3.03 6.31 6.47
CA PRO A 105 -2.15 7.18 7.24
C PRO A 105 -1.30 6.40 8.24
N GLY A 106 -0.03 6.76 8.39
CA GLY A 106 0.91 6.08 9.30
C GLY A 106 1.53 4.79 8.75
N SER A 107 1.13 4.34 7.56
CA SER A 107 1.69 3.13 6.94
C SER A 107 3.18 3.21 6.57
N SER A 108 3.78 4.41 6.57
CA SER A 108 5.19 4.65 6.22
C SER A 108 6.18 3.81 7.04
N ALA A 109 5.84 3.45 8.28
CA ALA A 109 6.66 2.59 9.13
C ALA A 109 6.93 1.20 8.52
N TRP A 110 6.08 0.74 7.60
CA TRP A 110 6.19 -0.59 6.99
C TRP A 110 6.92 -0.59 5.64
N PHE A 111 7.41 0.56 5.17
CA PHE A 111 8.08 0.70 3.87
C PHE A 111 9.61 0.62 3.95
N GLY A 112 10.16 0.28 5.12
CA GLY A 112 11.61 0.24 5.35
C GLY A 112 12.36 -0.62 4.33
N GLU A 113 11.91 -1.86 4.13
CA GLU A 113 12.54 -2.79 3.18
C GLU A 113 12.51 -2.28 1.73
N LEU A 114 11.37 -1.69 1.31
CA LEU A 114 11.27 -1.10 -0.03
C LEU A 114 12.27 0.05 -0.22
N ASN A 115 12.37 0.92 0.78
CA ASN A 115 13.33 2.03 0.76
C ASN A 115 14.78 1.52 0.71
N ASP A 116 15.09 0.45 1.43
CA ASP A 116 16.42 -0.16 1.41
C ASP A 116 16.77 -0.73 0.03
N VAL A 117 15.85 -1.44 -0.61
CA VAL A 117 16.06 -2.01 -1.96
C VAL A 117 16.21 -0.92 -3.01
N ILE A 118 15.41 0.16 -2.92
CA ILE A 118 15.56 1.32 -3.82
C ILE A 118 16.97 1.91 -3.71
N LYS A 119 17.44 2.11 -2.48
CA LYS A 119 18.73 2.74 -2.20
C LYS A 119 19.93 1.87 -2.54
N ARG A 120 19.85 0.57 -2.24
CA ARG A 120 20.98 -0.36 -2.32
C ARG A 120 21.06 -1.09 -3.65
N GLU A 121 19.95 -1.26 -4.35
CA GLU A 121 19.90 -2.03 -5.60
C GLU A 121 19.51 -1.14 -6.79
N PHE A 122 18.40 -0.40 -6.70
CA PHE A 122 17.86 0.31 -7.85
C PHE A 122 18.65 1.57 -8.25
N ILE A 123 18.90 2.50 -7.30
CA ILE A 123 19.65 3.73 -7.58
C ILE A 123 21.07 3.43 -8.10
N PRO A 124 21.84 2.50 -7.47
CA PRO A 124 23.13 2.07 -8.00
C PRO A 124 23.08 1.51 -9.42
N ALA A 125 22.10 0.65 -9.72
CA ALA A 125 21.93 0.09 -11.05
C ALA A 125 21.56 1.17 -12.08
N LEU A 126 20.68 2.11 -11.71
CA LEU A 126 20.21 3.19 -12.58
C LEU A 126 21.33 4.16 -12.98
N LEU A 127 22.20 4.49 -12.03
CA LEU A 127 23.29 5.45 -12.23
C LEU A 127 24.61 4.79 -12.65
N ALA A 128 24.62 3.46 -12.81
CA ALA A 128 25.82 2.65 -13.06
C ALA A 128 26.98 2.93 -12.07
N ARG A 129 26.65 3.26 -10.81
CA ARG A 129 27.62 3.59 -9.75
C ARG A 129 27.36 2.74 -8.51
N ARG A 130 28.42 2.07 -8.02
CA ARG A 130 28.32 1.09 -6.92
C ARG A 130 28.23 1.70 -5.52
N GLN A 131 28.59 2.97 -5.35
CA GLN A 131 28.64 3.61 -4.04
C GLN A 131 28.18 5.07 -4.14
N PHE A 132 27.36 5.46 -3.16
CA PHE A 132 26.98 6.84 -2.89
C PHE A 132 27.34 7.15 -1.45
N SER A 133 27.89 8.34 -1.22
CA SER A 133 28.04 8.89 0.13
C SER A 133 26.68 9.14 0.77
N GLU A 134 26.63 9.15 2.11
CA GLU A 134 25.41 9.51 2.86
C GLU A 134 24.84 10.87 2.39
N ALA A 135 25.73 11.82 2.06
CA ALA A 135 25.36 13.14 1.55
C ALA A 135 24.69 13.11 0.17
N GLU A 136 25.17 12.27 -0.75
CA GLU A 136 24.51 12.06 -2.05
C GLU A 136 23.15 11.37 -1.89
N MET A 137 23.06 10.43 -0.95
CA MET A 137 21.79 9.76 -0.63
C MET A 137 20.78 10.69 0.02
N GLU A 138 21.22 11.67 0.82
CA GLU A 138 20.35 12.76 1.31
C GLU A 138 19.92 13.69 0.17
N LEU A 139 20.81 13.99 -0.78
CA LEU A 139 20.48 14.80 -1.96
C LEU A 139 19.36 14.16 -2.79
N PHE A 140 19.40 12.84 -3.00
CA PHE A 140 18.34 12.11 -3.74
C PHE A 140 16.99 12.04 -3.01
N LYS A 141 16.96 12.29 -1.70
CA LYS A 141 15.70 12.42 -0.94
C LYS A 141 15.06 13.79 -1.11
N LEU A 142 15.83 14.79 -1.56
CA LEU A 142 15.31 16.13 -1.75
C LEU A 142 14.42 16.18 -3.00
N PRO A 143 13.28 16.89 -2.95
CA PRO A 143 12.47 17.13 -4.13
C PRO A 143 13.30 17.79 -5.24
N VAL A 144 13.04 17.44 -6.50
CA VAL A 144 13.70 18.00 -7.72
C VAL A 144 13.78 19.53 -7.73
N ARG A 145 12.87 20.21 -7.01
CA ARG A 145 12.90 21.68 -6.81
C ARG A 145 14.15 22.21 -6.07
N TRP A 146 14.95 21.33 -5.46
CA TRP A 146 16.19 21.67 -4.73
C TRP A 146 17.45 20.99 -5.31
N GLY A 147 17.43 20.54 -6.58
CA GLY A 147 18.65 20.15 -7.31
C GLY A 147 19.08 18.68 -7.23
N GLY A 148 18.17 17.75 -6.94
CA GLY A 148 18.42 16.31 -7.12
C GLY A 148 17.99 15.86 -8.53
N GLY A 149 18.97 15.48 -9.37
CA GLY A 149 18.76 14.89 -10.70
C GLY A 149 18.75 13.37 -10.68
#